data_AF-A0A7C3X3Y9-F1
#
_entry.id   AF-A0A7C3X3Y9-F1
#
_cell.length_a   1.000
_cell.length_b   1.000
_cell.length_c   1.000
_cell.angle_alpha   90.00
_cell.angle_beta   90.00
_cell.angle_gamma   90.00
#
_symmetry.space_group_name_H-M   'P 1'
#
loop_
_entity.id
_entity.type
_entity.pdbx_description
1 polymer ?
#
loop_
_entity_poly.entity_id
_entity_poly.type
_entity_poly.pdbx_seq_one_letter_code
_entity_poly.pdbx_strand_id
1 'polypeptide(L)'
;MKKAVFIFLLAILTLYVLPVAYCAETDQYLTWGIELKDSADELNRYFNEELSNYLESVNKRTKPIEDPEELTVAIYYHFFQFLGWSRLRTFIRNDPQIEKFPDLSVGKQTYLKMSIHHGFSFPYFFLPMARTIRVGDIYFGIDKMCHFLGFGRRYYQRYCRHLREGYTEEEAMRKVVLWGIVHEDNLVGKLVDGIFSHGDLEANFQGFCLARDLCGGKPPYIERIDGKWKLVRPIDLRKYITPGFDESYNNSHFWAMRKRIVLNTLEKKYCDKFYLPEVQKRFETYQKYEPSFSQKMIQEYFEKKGKNPQQEQSIQSLCAKKKSSDGIDKKMHCTSQDNKHS
;
A
#
# COMPACT_ATOMS: atom_id res chain seq x y z
N MET A 1 -4.31 42.91 16.77
CA MET A 1 -5.17 42.19 15.79
C MET A 1 -4.45 41.77 14.50
N LYS A 2 -3.72 42.65 13.79
CA LYS A 2 -3.09 42.31 12.49
C LYS A 2 -2.04 41.17 12.55
N LYS A 3 -1.22 41.07 13.61
CA LYS A 3 -0.23 39.99 13.79
C LYS A 3 -0.87 38.62 14.06
N ALA A 4 -1.96 38.57 14.82
CA ALA A 4 -2.66 37.32 15.13
C ALA A 4 -3.38 36.75 13.89
N VAL A 5 -3.98 37.63 13.08
CA VAL A 5 -4.59 37.23 11.79
C VAL A 5 -3.53 36.76 10.79
N PHE A 6 -2.36 37.40 10.77
CA PHE A 6 -1.25 36.97 9.92
C PHE A 6 -0.65 35.62 10.34
N ILE A 7 -0.47 35.37 11.64
CA ILE A 7 0.00 34.07 12.16
C ILE A 7 -1.04 32.98 11.91
N PHE A 8 -2.34 33.28 12.05
CA PHE A 8 -3.41 32.34 11.76
C PHE A 8 -3.51 32.01 10.26
N LEU A 9 -3.35 33.01 9.38
CA LEU A 9 -3.24 32.80 7.94
C LEU A 9 -1.97 32.03 7.56
N LEU A 10 -0.83 32.28 8.22
CA LEU A 10 0.40 31.52 8.02
C LEU A 10 0.24 30.06 8.48
N ALA A 11 -0.47 29.81 9.59
CA ALA A 11 -0.77 28.48 10.11
C ALA A 11 -1.74 27.70 9.22
N ILE A 12 -2.73 28.39 8.63
CA ILE A 12 -3.60 27.81 7.60
C ILE A 12 -2.80 27.54 6.34
N LEU A 13 -1.93 28.46 5.90
CA LEU A 13 -1.09 28.26 4.72
C LEU A 13 -0.12 27.09 4.92
N THR A 14 0.51 26.93 6.09
CA THR A 14 1.41 25.79 6.38
C THR A 14 0.68 24.45 6.49
N LEU A 15 -0.60 24.44 6.88
CA LEU A 15 -1.48 23.27 6.77
C LEU A 15 -1.80 22.89 5.30
N TYR A 16 -1.70 23.82 4.36
CA TYR A 16 -1.94 23.58 2.93
C TYR A 16 -0.68 23.15 2.13
N VAL A 17 0.54 23.14 2.70
CA VAL A 17 1.78 22.79 1.96
C VAL A 17 2.40 21.43 2.33
N LEU A 18 1.60 20.47 2.78
CA LEU A 18 2.01 19.08 2.68
C LEU A 18 1.15 18.41 1.60
N PRO A 19 1.68 18.18 0.39
CA PRO A 19 1.10 17.18 -0.50
C PRO A 19 1.34 15.83 0.18
N VAL A 20 0.52 15.51 1.17
CA VAL A 20 0.42 14.16 1.70
C VAL A 20 -0.21 13.38 0.56
N ALA A 21 0.49 12.34 0.11
CA ALA A 21 0.00 11.45 -0.93
C ALA A 21 -1.16 10.62 -0.34
N TYR A 22 -2.34 11.23 -0.20
CA TYR A 22 -3.55 10.54 0.25
C TYR A 22 -4.14 9.74 -0.90
N CYS A 23 -3.47 8.66 -1.33
CA CYS A 23 -4.13 7.75 -2.26
C CYS A 23 -5.26 7.05 -1.51
N ALA A 24 -6.49 7.22 -2.00
CA ALA A 24 -7.66 6.66 -1.34
C ALA A 24 -7.55 5.13 -1.40
N GLU A 25 -7.72 4.50 -0.24
CA GLU A 25 -7.63 3.04 -0.07
C GLU A 25 -8.43 2.25 -1.09
N THR A 26 -8.08 0.98 -1.20
CA THR A 26 -8.73 0.00 -2.05
C THR A 26 -9.48 -1.04 -1.20
N ASP A 27 -10.22 -1.92 -1.88
CA ASP A 27 -10.88 -3.06 -1.24
C ASP A 27 -10.59 -4.32 -2.06
N GLN A 28 -9.49 -4.99 -1.73
CA GLN A 28 -9.05 -6.21 -2.41
C GLN A 28 -9.99 -7.40 -2.16
N TYR A 29 -10.82 -7.37 -1.10
CA TYR A 29 -11.77 -8.46 -0.81
C TYR A 29 -12.80 -8.62 -1.93
N LEU A 30 -13.12 -7.54 -2.64
CA LEU A 30 -14.00 -7.57 -3.81
C LEU A 30 -13.48 -8.48 -4.94
N THR A 31 -12.19 -8.79 -4.96
CA THR A 31 -11.57 -9.71 -5.94
C THR A 31 -11.57 -11.18 -5.50
N TRP A 32 -12.11 -11.51 -4.33
CA TRP A 32 -12.24 -12.89 -3.90
C TRP A 32 -13.29 -13.61 -4.74
N GLY A 33 -12.85 -14.63 -5.48
CA GLY A 33 -13.63 -15.32 -6.51
C GLY A 33 -13.51 -14.71 -7.90
N ILE A 34 -12.58 -13.77 -8.11
CA ILE A 34 -12.35 -13.12 -9.40
C ILE A 34 -10.86 -13.21 -9.75
N GLU A 35 -10.54 -13.86 -10.87
CA GLU A 35 -9.21 -13.83 -11.44
C GLU A 35 -9.07 -12.62 -12.38
N LEU A 36 -8.09 -11.75 -12.12
CA LEU A 36 -7.78 -10.62 -13.00
C LEU A 36 -6.64 -11.00 -13.92
N LYS A 37 -6.57 -10.44 -15.12
CA LYS A 37 -5.43 -10.54 -16.02
C LYS A 37 -4.16 -10.03 -15.32
N ASP A 38 -3.07 -10.79 -15.42
CA ASP A 38 -1.76 -10.31 -14.99
C ASP A 38 -1.34 -9.10 -15.84
N SER A 39 -0.92 -8.03 -15.16
CA SER A 39 -0.51 -6.74 -15.75
C SER A 39 0.99 -6.49 -15.62
N ALA A 40 1.79 -7.50 -15.25
CA ALA A 40 3.23 -7.34 -15.04
C ALA A 40 3.97 -6.84 -16.28
N ASP A 41 3.66 -7.38 -17.45
CA ASP A 41 4.36 -7.04 -18.69
C ASP A 41 4.04 -5.61 -19.11
N GLU A 42 2.78 -5.18 -19.03
CA GLU A 42 2.36 -3.82 -19.35
C GLU A 42 3.00 -2.79 -18.40
N LEU A 43 3.05 -3.10 -17.10
CA LEU A 43 3.69 -2.22 -16.12
C LEU A 43 5.20 -2.14 -16.29
N ASN A 44 5.87 -3.29 -16.47
CA ASN A 44 7.32 -3.33 -16.66
C ASN A 44 7.72 -2.61 -17.94
N ARG A 45 7.00 -2.83 -19.04
CA ARG A 45 7.24 -2.14 -20.31
C ARG A 45 7.13 -0.63 -20.12
N TYR A 46 6.01 -0.14 -19.60
CA TYR A 46 5.80 1.29 -19.37
C TYR A 46 6.88 1.90 -18.45
N PHE A 47 7.19 1.24 -17.33
CA PHE A 47 8.15 1.76 -16.38
C PHE A 47 9.55 1.89 -16.98
N ASN A 48 10.02 0.89 -17.72
CA ASN A 48 11.34 0.90 -18.34
C ASN A 48 11.44 1.87 -19.53
N GLU A 49 10.40 1.94 -20.36
CA GLU A 49 10.33 2.90 -21.48
C GLU A 49 10.34 4.34 -20.95
N GLU A 50 9.48 4.65 -19.99
CA GLU A 50 9.39 5.99 -19.40
C GLU A 50 10.67 6.39 -18.65
N LEU A 51 11.29 5.44 -17.95
CA LEU A 51 12.59 5.66 -17.30
C LEU A 51 13.69 5.94 -18.32
N SER A 52 13.78 5.14 -19.39
CA SER A 52 14.79 5.34 -20.44
C SER A 52 14.64 6.70 -21.10
N ASN A 53 13.40 7.07 -21.46
CA ASN A 53 13.08 8.39 -22.01
C ASN A 53 13.46 9.52 -21.05
N TYR A 54 13.21 9.33 -19.75
CA TYR A 54 13.60 10.31 -18.74
C TYR A 54 15.12 10.46 -18.63
N LEU A 55 15.88 9.36 -18.65
CA LEU A 55 17.35 9.40 -18.61
C LEU A 55 17.92 10.12 -19.82
N GLU A 56 17.36 9.93 -21.03
CA GLU A 56 17.74 10.72 -22.20
C GLU A 56 17.53 12.21 -21.99
N SER A 57 16.41 12.60 -21.38
CA SER A 57 16.11 14.00 -21.07
C SER A 57 17.10 14.58 -20.04
N VAL A 58 17.51 13.78 -19.04
CA VAL A 58 18.50 14.17 -18.04
C VAL A 58 19.87 14.39 -18.69
N ASN A 59 20.28 13.50 -19.59
CA ASN A 59 21.57 13.57 -20.28
C ASN A 59 21.67 14.75 -21.27
N LYS A 60 20.54 15.36 -21.66
CA LYS A 60 20.47 16.55 -22.55
C LYS A 60 20.43 17.87 -21.78
N ARG A 61 20.42 17.84 -20.44
CA ARG A 61 20.35 19.07 -19.63
C ARG A 61 21.64 19.88 -19.75
N THR A 62 21.50 21.20 -19.78
CA THR A 62 22.64 22.13 -19.73
C THR A 62 23.43 22.01 -18.43
N LYS A 63 22.73 21.76 -17.31
CA LYS A 63 23.31 21.39 -16.03
C LYS A 63 23.08 19.89 -15.78
N PRO A 64 24.10 19.03 -15.89
CA PRO A 64 23.94 17.60 -15.67
C PRO A 64 23.63 17.31 -14.19
N ILE A 65 22.79 16.30 -13.95
CA ILE A 65 22.70 15.67 -12.63
C ILE A 65 23.88 14.72 -12.52
N GLU A 66 24.74 14.91 -11.52
CA GLU A 66 25.94 14.08 -11.34
C GLU A 66 25.83 13.13 -10.16
N ASP A 67 25.00 13.49 -9.19
CA ASP A 67 24.82 12.76 -7.95
C ASP A 67 23.73 11.67 -8.11
N PRO A 68 24.02 10.41 -7.74
CA PRO A 68 23.06 9.31 -7.86
C PRO A 68 21.83 9.47 -6.97
N GLU A 69 21.96 10.12 -5.80
CA GLU A 69 20.81 10.39 -4.92
C GLU A 69 19.88 11.44 -5.57
N GLU A 70 20.44 12.54 -6.09
CA GLU A 70 19.69 13.55 -6.85
C GLU A 70 18.97 12.93 -8.05
N LEU A 71 19.66 12.07 -8.82
CA LEU A 71 19.03 11.37 -9.95
C LEU A 71 17.87 10.49 -9.50
N THR A 72 18.08 9.68 -8.47
CA THR A 72 17.05 8.78 -7.91
C THR A 72 15.83 9.56 -7.47
N VAL A 73 16.03 10.66 -6.74
CA VAL A 73 14.95 11.56 -6.31
C VAL A 73 14.22 12.16 -7.52
N ALA A 74 14.97 12.59 -8.55
CA ALA A 74 14.41 13.19 -9.76
C ALA A 74 13.58 12.19 -10.58
N ILE A 75 14.02 10.94 -10.70
CA ILE A 75 13.26 9.84 -11.32
C ILE A 75 11.93 9.64 -10.60
N TYR A 76 11.96 9.56 -9.27
CA TYR A 76 10.73 9.36 -8.49
C TYR A 76 9.77 10.55 -8.62
N TYR A 77 10.28 11.79 -8.66
CA TYR A 77 9.47 12.97 -8.95
C TYR A 77 8.89 12.96 -10.37
N HIS A 78 9.61 12.42 -11.35
CA HIS A 78 9.12 12.26 -12.71
C HIS A 78 7.90 11.33 -12.75
N PHE A 79 7.98 10.16 -12.11
CA PHE A 79 6.84 9.25 -12.04
C PHE A 79 5.71 9.75 -11.13
N PHE A 80 6.03 10.40 -10.02
CA PHE A 80 5.07 10.84 -9.00
C PHE A 80 5.46 12.19 -8.37
N GLN A 81 4.71 13.24 -8.70
CA GLN A 81 4.85 14.55 -8.05
C GLN A 81 3.94 14.64 -6.83
N PHE A 82 2.64 14.41 -7.06
CA PHE A 82 1.60 14.22 -6.05
C PHE A 82 0.41 13.50 -6.70
N LEU A 83 -0.67 13.25 -5.93
CA LEU A 83 -1.79 12.41 -6.36
C LEU A 83 -2.45 12.79 -7.70
N GLY A 84 -2.57 14.10 -7.97
CA GLY A 84 -3.10 14.63 -9.23
C GLY A 84 -2.13 14.55 -10.42
N TRP A 85 -0.83 14.42 -10.15
CA TRP A 85 0.23 14.29 -11.15
C TRP A 85 1.12 13.08 -10.86
N SER A 86 0.54 11.90 -11.08
CA SER A 86 1.24 10.61 -11.13
C SER A 86 1.14 10.03 -12.54
N ARG A 87 2.28 9.89 -13.21
CA ARG A 87 2.36 9.34 -14.57
C ARG A 87 1.97 7.87 -14.57
N LEU A 88 2.54 7.10 -13.64
CA LEU A 88 2.24 5.67 -13.52
C LEU A 88 0.77 5.42 -13.20
N ARG A 89 0.18 6.15 -12.26
CA ARG A 89 -1.26 6.01 -11.95
C ARG A 89 -2.14 6.37 -13.15
N THR A 90 -1.76 7.42 -13.89
CA THR A 90 -2.49 7.85 -15.09
C THR A 90 -2.41 6.80 -16.19
N PHE A 91 -1.22 6.26 -16.43
CA PHE A 91 -1.00 5.13 -17.35
C PHE A 91 -1.87 3.95 -16.96
N ILE A 92 -1.73 3.46 -15.72
CA ILE A 92 -2.53 2.33 -15.22
C ILE A 92 -4.01 2.58 -15.45
N ARG A 93 -4.52 3.76 -15.06
CA ARG A 93 -5.94 4.10 -15.20
C ARG A 93 -6.41 4.05 -16.65
N ASN A 94 -5.61 4.53 -17.60
CA ASN A 94 -6.06 4.75 -18.97
C ASN A 94 -5.72 3.59 -19.92
N ASP A 95 -4.78 2.73 -19.57
CA ASP A 95 -4.42 1.58 -20.41
C ASP A 95 -5.52 0.49 -20.33
N PRO A 96 -6.17 0.13 -21.46
CA PRO A 96 -7.21 -0.88 -21.49
C PRO A 96 -6.69 -2.32 -21.34
N GLN A 97 -5.38 -2.56 -21.51
CA GLN A 97 -4.76 -3.88 -21.36
C GLN A 97 -4.55 -4.27 -19.89
N ILE A 98 -4.55 -3.28 -19.00
CA ILE A 98 -4.47 -3.49 -17.55
C ILE A 98 -5.89 -3.70 -17.02
N GLU A 99 -6.22 -4.92 -16.62
CA GLU A 99 -7.51 -5.21 -16.01
C GLU A 99 -7.58 -4.62 -14.60
N LYS A 100 -8.73 -4.03 -14.26
CA LYS A 100 -8.96 -3.32 -13.00
C LYS A 100 -10.28 -3.78 -12.41
N PHE A 101 -10.31 -3.96 -11.10
CA PHE A 101 -11.53 -4.29 -10.38
C PHE A 101 -11.85 -3.30 -9.25
N PRO A 102 -13.11 -2.84 -9.14
CA PRO A 102 -14.12 -2.85 -10.20
C PRO A 102 -13.64 -2.08 -11.43
N ASP A 103 -14.23 -2.31 -12.60
CA ASP A 103 -13.85 -1.58 -13.81
C ASP A 103 -14.19 -0.07 -13.72
N LEU A 104 -13.85 0.69 -14.76
CA LEU A 104 -14.09 2.14 -14.80
C LEU A 104 -15.55 2.54 -15.05
N SER A 105 -16.40 1.62 -15.54
CA SER A 105 -17.84 1.85 -15.69
C SER A 105 -18.55 1.91 -14.33
N VAL A 106 -17.98 1.29 -13.29
CA VAL A 106 -18.50 1.39 -11.93
C VAL A 106 -18.20 2.77 -11.35
N GLY A 107 -19.27 3.57 -11.21
CA GLY A 107 -19.21 4.90 -10.63
C GLY A 107 -18.75 4.92 -9.16
N LYS A 108 -18.17 6.04 -8.73
CA LYS A 108 -17.59 6.22 -7.39
C LYS A 108 -18.54 5.82 -6.25
N GLN A 109 -19.79 6.28 -6.28
CA GLN A 109 -20.77 5.99 -5.24
C GLN A 109 -21.17 4.51 -5.21
N THR A 110 -21.30 3.88 -6.38
CA THR A 110 -21.56 2.44 -6.47
C THR A 110 -20.39 1.65 -5.91
N TYR A 111 -19.16 2.02 -6.28
CA TYR A 111 -17.97 1.37 -5.75
C TYR A 111 -17.90 1.48 -4.21
N LEU A 112 -18.10 2.69 -3.65
CA LEU A 112 -18.10 2.87 -2.19
C LEU A 112 -19.18 2.02 -1.49
N LYS A 113 -20.37 1.86 -2.08
CA LYS A 113 -21.44 1.02 -1.52
C LYS A 113 -21.12 -0.47 -1.53
N MET A 114 -20.36 -0.93 -2.54
CA MET A 114 -19.94 -2.33 -2.63
C MET A 114 -18.85 -2.67 -1.61
N SER A 115 -18.03 -1.68 -1.23
CA SER A 115 -16.85 -1.88 -0.41
C SER A 115 -17.11 -2.18 1.08
N ILE A 116 -16.14 -2.81 1.74
CA ILE A 116 -15.99 -2.86 3.20
C ILE A 116 -15.91 -1.46 3.83
N HIS A 117 -15.50 -0.44 3.07
CA HIS A 117 -15.39 0.94 3.54
C HIS A 117 -16.69 1.75 3.40
N HIS A 118 -17.82 1.11 3.05
CA HIS A 118 -19.10 1.80 2.87
C HIS A 118 -19.54 2.60 4.10
N GLY A 119 -20.42 3.58 3.88
CA GLY A 119 -20.91 4.48 4.93
C GLY A 119 -20.21 5.85 4.94
N PHE A 120 -20.38 6.61 6.03
CA PHE A 120 -19.79 7.94 6.16
C PHE A 120 -18.31 7.81 6.55
N SER A 121 -17.47 7.59 5.55
CA SER A 121 -16.05 7.32 5.70
C SER A 121 -15.22 8.39 4.97
N PHE A 122 -14.64 9.34 5.69
CA PHE A 122 -13.65 10.28 5.14
C PHE A 122 -12.36 9.52 4.76
N PRO A 123 -11.72 9.77 3.61
CA PRO A 123 -11.98 10.82 2.62
C PRO A 123 -12.87 10.42 1.43
N TYR A 124 -13.52 9.25 1.44
CA TYR A 124 -14.20 8.69 0.25
C TYR A 124 -15.42 9.51 -0.22
N PHE A 125 -15.91 10.44 0.60
CA PHE A 125 -16.89 11.43 0.15
C PHE A 125 -16.34 12.29 -1.00
N PHE A 126 -15.05 12.64 -0.98
CA PHE A 126 -14.41 13.51 -1.99
C PHE A 126 -13.50 12.74 -2.95
N LEU A 127 -12.75 11.74 -2.45
CA LEU A 127 -11.81 10.98 -3.27
C LEU A 127 -12.38 9.61 -3.69
N PRO A 128 -12.23 9.18 -4.96
CA PRO A 128 -12.61 7.83 -5.36
C PRO A 128 -11.60 6.82 -4.81
N MET A 129 -12.09 5.70 -4.28
CA MET A 129 -11.26 4.56 -3.89
C MET A 129 -10.38 4.06 -5.04
N ALA A 130 -9.21 3.52 -4.72
CA ALA A 130 -8.35 2.87 -5.69
C ALA A 130 -8.92 1.51 -6.11
N ARG A 131 -8.72 1.17 -7.38
CA ARG A 131 -9.11 -0.14 -7.94
C ARG A 131 -7.99 -1.14 -7.74
N THR A 132 -8.35 -2.42 -7.65
CA THR A 132 -7.42 -3.53 -7.57
C THR A 132 -6.95 -3.94 -8.96
N ILE A 133 -5.67 -4.28 -9.07
CA ILE A 133 -5.05 -4.90 -10.25
C ILE A 133 -4.29 -6.16 -9.81
N ARG A 134 -3.89 -7.01 -10.76
CA ARG A 134 -2.98 -8.14 -10.51
C ARG A 134 -1.64 -7.93 -11.21
N VAL A 135 -0.54 -8.21 -10.51
CA VAL A 135 0.82 -8.24 -11.06
C VAL A 135 1.53 -9.51 -10.57
N GLY A 136 1.87 -10.39 -11.50
CA GLY A 136 2.20 -11.78 -11.19
C GLY A 136 1.06 -12.44 -10.41
N ASP A 137 1.37 -13.00 -9.25
CA ASP A 137 0.37 -13.60 -8.36
C ASP A 137 -0.26 -12.60 -7.39
N ILE A 138 0.22 -11.34 -7.35
CA ILE A 138 -0.11 -10.39 -6.29
C ILE A 138 -1.26 -9.46 -6.70
N TYR A 139 -2.27 -9.37 -5.84
CA TYR A 139 -3.40 -8.47 -5.97
C TYR A 139 -3.23 -7.26 -5.06
N PHE A 140 -3.35 -6.06 -5.60
CA PHE A 140 -3.23 -4.85 -4.79
C PHE A 140 -3.93 -3.65 -5.43
N GLY A 141 -4.21 -2.65 -4.60
CA GLY A 141 -4.79 -1.40 -5.07
C GLY A 141 -3.79 -0.49 -5.75
N ILE A 142 -4.23 0.24 -6.77
CA ILE A 142 -3.39 1.20 -7.51
C ILE A 142 -2.79 2.28 -6.58
N ASP A 143 -3.44 2.57 -5.46
CA ASP A 143 -2.93 3.43 -4.39
C ASP A 143 -1.56 2.98 -3.88
N LYS A 144 -1.29 1.67 -3.80
CA LYS A 144 0.01 1.17 -3.35
C LYS A 144 1.15 1.61 -4.28
N MET A 145 0.89 1.82 -5.58
CA MET A 145 1.90 2.43 -6.48
C MET A 145 2.16 3.92 -6.19
N CYS A 146 1.16 4.64 -5.67
CA CYS A 146 1.40 5.99 -5.16
C CYS A 146 2.32 5.97 -3.94
N HIS A 147 2.11 5.04 -3.02
CA HIS A 147 2.91 4.88 -1.81
C HIS A 147 4.34 4.46 -2.15
N PHE A 148 4.47 3.49 -3.04
CA PHE A 148 5.72 3.02 -3.62
C PHE A 148 6.58 4.16 -4.16
N LEU A 149 6.01 5.06 -4.98
CA LEU A 149 6.77 6.18 -5.53
C LEU A 149 6.84 7.37 -4.56
N GLY A 150 5.70 7.83 -4.05
CA GLY A 150 5.64 9.03 -3.21
C GLY A 150 6.39 8.88 -1.88
N PHE A 151 6.04 7.86 -1.09
CA PHE A 151 6.66 7.61 0.20
C PHE A 151 7.96 6.82 0.09
N GLY A 152 8.12 5.94 -0.90
CA GLY A 152 9.40 5.29 -1.17
C GLY A 152 10.53 6.31 -1.42
N ARG A 153 10.26 7.38 -2.19
CA ARG A 153 11.19 8.51 -2.33
C ARG A 153 11.52 9.17 -0.98
N ARG A 154 10.51 9.42 -0.16
CA ARG A 154 10.68 10.07 1.16
C ARG A 154 11.46 9.21 2.15
N TYR A 155 11.28 7.89 2.07
CA TYR A 155 12.04 6.91 2.83
C TYR A 155 13.51 6.93 2.38
N TYR A 156 13.75 6.90 1.07
CA TYR A 156 15.10 6.99 0.49
C TYR A 156 15.83 8.28 0.89
N GLN A 157 15.18 9.45 0.77
CA GLN A 157 15.77 10.73 1.19
C GLN A 157 16.13 10.75 2.68
N ARG A 158 15.29 10.16 3.54
CA ARG A 158 15.57 10.03 4.98
C ARG A 158 16.71 9.06 5.25
N TYR A 159 16.74 7.93 4.54
CA TYR A 159 17.81 6.95 4.62
C TYR A 159 19.16 7.60 4.28
N CYS A 160 19.27 8.28 3.14
CA CYS A 160 20.50 8.98 2.75
C CYS A 160 20.90 10.07 3.75
N ARG A 161 19.94 10.79 4.31
CA ARG A 161 20.19 11.75 5.40
C ARG A 161 20.77 11.06 6.63
N HIS A 162 20.23 9.92 7.05
CA HIS A 162 20.76 9.19 8.21
C HIS A 162 22.16 8.65 7.95
N LEU A 163 22.47 8.19 6.74
CA LEU A 163 23.84 7.81 6.39
C LEU A 163 24.81 9.01 6.53
N ARG A 164 24.42 10.20 6.06
CA ARG A 164 25.20 11.44 6.25
C ARG A 164 25.37 11.83 7.72
N GLU A 165 24.41 11.49 8.57
CA GLU A 165 24.46 11.70 10.03
C GLU A 165 25.35 10.66 10.75
N GLY A 166 25.93 9.69 10.02
CA GLY A 166 26.88 8.71 10.54
C GLY A 166 26.24 7.41 11.04
N TYR A 167 24.94 7.19 10.80
CA TYR A 167 24.30 5.92 11.12
C TYR A 167 24.73 4.82 10.15
N THR A 168 24.80 3.59 10.65
CA THR A 168 24.98 2.40 9.79
C THR A 168 23.77 2.20 8.87
N GLU A 169 23.93 1.41 7.81
CA GLU A 169 22.83 1.11 6.89
C GLU A 169 21.62 0.49 7.60
N GLU A 170 21.87 -0.44 8.52
CA GLU A 170 20.82 -1.10 9.29
C GLU A 170 20.09 -0.11 10.21
N GLU A 171 20.82 0.73 10.94
CA GLU A 171 20.23 1.75 11.82
C GLU A 171 19.42 2.78 11.02
N ALA A 172 19.94 3.22 9.88
CA ALA A 172 19.25 4.13 8.97
C ALA A 172 17.95 3.51 8.45
N MET A 173 17.97 2.23 8.05
CA MET A 173 16.78 1.48 7.64
C MET A 173 15.77 1.37 8.80
N ARG A 174 16.21 0.99 10.01
CA ARG A 174 15.32 0.90 11.19
C ARG A 174 14.63 2.22 11.47
N LYS A 175 15.36 3.34 11.42
CA LYS A 175 14.80 4.69 11.67
C LYS A 175 13.75 5.08 10.63
N VAL A 176 14.01 4.78 9.36
CA VAL A 176 13.07 5.09 8.27
C VAL A 176 11.77 4.29 8.40
N VAL A 177 11.86 3.00 8.69
CA VAL A 177 10.67 2.16 8.90
C VAL A 177 9.90 2.60 10.14
N LEU A 178 10.58 2.87 11.25
CA LEU A 178 9.96 3.35 12.48
C LEU A 178 9.27 4.71 12.27
N TRP A 179 9.87 5.60 11.48
CA TRP A 179 9.25 6.87 11.10
C TRP A 179 7.91 6.64 10.37
N GLY A 180 7.87 5.66 9.45
CA GLY A 180 6.64 5.24 8.78
C GLY A 180 5.56 4.75 9.75
N ILE A 181 5.91 3.79 10.61
CA ILE A 181 5.00 3.21 11.61
C ILE A 181 4.42 4.31 12.50
N VAL A 182 5.26 5.20 13.02
CA VAL A 182 4.84 6.28 13.92
C VAL A 182 3.97 7.30 13.19
N HIS A 183 4.24 7.57 11.91
CA HIS A 183 3.43 8.48 11.12
C HIS A 183 2.01 7.94 10.89
N GLU A 184 1.92 6.64 10.59
CA GLU A 184 0.68 5.90 10.37
C GLU A 184 -0.13 5.75 11.68
N ASP A 185 0.51 5.42 12.80
CA ASP A 185 -0.14 5.16 14.10
C ASP A 185 -0.66 6.44 14.80
N ASN A 186 -0.01 7.60 14.59
CA ASN A 186 -0.31 8.80 15.36
C ASN A 186 -1.26 9.79 14.68
N LEU A 187 -0.90 10.33 13.51
CA LEU A 187 -1.45 11.62 13.05
C LEU A 187 -2.36 11.53 11.83
N VAL A 188 -2.11 10.56 10.95
CA VAL A 188 -2.80 10.43 9.67
C VAL A 188 -3.79 9.27 9.74
N GLY A 189 -3.29 8.05 9.93
CA GLY A 189 -4.12 6.84 9.95
C GLY A 189 -5.15 6.81 11.07
N LYS A 190 -4.78 7.18 12.31
CA LYS A 190 -5.71 7.11 13.44
C LYS A 190 -6.73 8.26 13.51
N LEU A 191 -6.33 9.47 13.11
CA LEU A 191 -7.12 10.70 13.30
C LEU A 191 -7.88 11.14 12.05
N VAL A 192 -7.38 10.85 10.85
CA VAL A 192 -7.93 11.38 9.59
C VAL A 192 -8.84 10.37 8.91
N ASP A 193 -8.36 9.14 8.68
CA ASP A 193 -9.14 8.08 8.01
C ASP A 193 -9.57 6.93 8.94
N GLY A 194 -8.91 6.74 10.08
CA GLY A 194 -9.20 5.63 11.00
C GLY A 194 -8.71 4.27 10.50
N ILE A 195 -7.66 4.23 9.66
CA ILE A 195 -7.01 3.03 9.12
C ILE A 195 -5.50 3.07 9.40
N PHE A 196 -4.94 1.95 9.84
CA PHE A 196 -3.49 1.70 9.79
C PHE A 196 -3.25 0.71 8.66
N SER A 197 -2.74 1.18 7.53
CA SER A 197 -2.51 0.33 6.38
C SER A 197 -1.12 -0.31 6.45
N HIS A 198 -1.10 -1.62 6.75
CA HIS A 198 0.12 -2.41 6.63
C HIS A 198 0.57 -2.53 5.16
N GLY A 199 -0.38 -2.49 4.22
CA GLY A 199 -0.10 -2.49 2.78
C GLY A 199 0.61 -1.24 2.31
N ASP A 200 0.24 -0.07 2.83
CA ASP A 200 0.93 1.19 2.55
C ASP A 200 2.35 1.18 3.10
N LEU A 201 2.56 0.71 4.33
CA LEU A 201 3.90 0.64 4.92
C LEU A 201 4.82 -0.31 4.15
N GLU A 202 4.29 -1.42 3.64
CA GLU A 202 5.04 -2.33 2.78
C GLU A 202 5.35 -1.67 1.42
N ALA A 203 4.37 -1.04 0.80
CA ALA A 203 4.57 -0.33 -0.47
C ALA A 203 5.61 0.80 -0.35
N ASN A 204 5.54 1.60 0.72
CA ASN A 204 6.53 2.62 1.05
C ASN A 204 7.94 2.01 1.12
N PHE A 205 8.08 0.89 1.83
CA PHE A 205 9.37 0.23 2.03
C PHE A 205 9.92 -0.37 0.74
N GLN A 206 9.10 -1.05 -0.04
CA GLN A 206 9.54 -1.65 -1.31
C GLN A 206 9.90 -0.59 -2.35
N GLY A 207 9.20 0.54 -2.36
CA GLY A 207 9.59 1.71 -3.13
C GLY A 207 10.96 2.26 -2.71
N PHE A 208 11.23 2.30 -1.40
CA PHE A 208 12.57 2.61 -0.90
C PHE A 208 13.63 1.61 -1.37
N CYS A 209 13.33 0.31 -1.37
CA CYS A 209 14.24 -0.71 -1.87
C CYS A 209 14.59 -0.51 -3.34
N LEU A 210 13.58 -0.25 -4.20
CA LEU A 210 13.85 0.09 -5.60
C LEU A 210 14.72 1.34 -5.71
N ALA A 211 14.41 2.40 -4.96
CA ALA A 211 15.20 3.65 -4.98
C ALA A 211 16.68 3.41 -4.66
N ARG A 212 16.97 2.58 -3.65
CA ARG A 212 18.34 2.19 -3.31
C ARG A 212 19.01 1.41 -4.45
N ASP A 213 18.27 0.49 -5.06
CA ASP A 213 18.81 -0.39 -6.09
C ASP A 213 19.02 0.31 -7.45
N LEU A 214 18.34 1.44 -7.70
CA LEU A 214 18.48 2.20 -8.95
C LEU A 214 19.94 2.51 -9.27
N CYS A 215 20.64 3.19 -8.36
CA CYS A 215 22.05 3.55 -8.55
C CYS A 215 23.01 2.86 -7.58
N GLY A 216 22.52 2.33 -6.46
CA GLY A 216 23.34 1.75 -5.38
C GLY A 216 23.26 0.22 -5.25
N GLY A 217 22.43 -0.43 -6.06
CA GLY A 217 22.27 -1.89 -6.04
C GLY A 217 23.55 -2.61 -6.48
N LYS A 218 23.65 -3.91 -6.16
CA LYS A 218 24.75 -4.78 -6.60
C LYS A 218 24.18 -5.99 -7.37
N PRO A 219 24.08 -5.95 -8.71
CA PRO A 219 24.42 -4.83 -9.61
C PRO A 219 23.37 -3.70 -9.60
N PRO A 220 23.71 -2.45 -9.96
CA PRO A 220 22.74 -1.35 -10.05
C PRO A 220 21.85 -1.50 -11.30
N TYR A 221 20.74 -0.76 -11.38
CA TYR A 221 19.96 -0.66 -12.61
C TYR A 221 20.47 0.44 -13.54
N ILE A 222 21.00 1.51 -12.96
CA ILE A 222 21.45 2.71 -13.65
C ILE A 222 22.91 2.94 -13.30
N GLU A 223 23.72 3.14 -14.32
CA GLU A 223 25.14 3.47 -14.18
C GLU A 223 25.47 4.75 -14.94
N ARG A 224 26.54 5.42 -14.50
CA ARG A 224 27.11 6.56 -15.22
C ARG A 224 28.25 6.07 -16.11
N ILE A 225 27.99 6.00 -17.42
CA ILE A 225 28.92 5.51 -18.43
C ILE A 225 29.20 6.65 -19.42
N ASP A 226 30.47 7.01 -19.60
CA ASP A 226 30.92 8.13 -20.45
C ASP A 226 30.24 9.46 -20.09
N GLY A 227 30.10 9.71 -18.78
CA GLY A 227 29.44 10.91 -18.24
C GLY A 227 27.91 10.92 -18.36
N LYS A 228 27.29 9.90 -18.96
CA LYS A 228 25.84 9.80 -19.17
C LYS A 228 25.22 8.72 -18.30
N TRP A 229 24.03 8.97 -17.78
CA TRP A 229 23.24 7.96 -17.08
C TRP A 229 22.62 7.00 -18.09
N LYS A 230 22.81 5.69 -17.89
CA LYS A 230 22.27 4.64 -18.74
C LYS A 230 21.55 3.61 -17.88
N LEU A 231 20.37 3.17 -18.32
CA LEU A 231 19.72 1.98 -17.79
C LEU A 231 20.48 0.76 -18.31
N VAL A 232 21.28 0.11 -17.47
CA VAL A 232 22.16 -1.01 -17.86
C VAL A 232 21.46 -2.35 -17.85
N ARG A 233 20.30 -2.45 -17.17
CA ARG A 233 19.43 -3.63 -17.19
C ARG A 233 17.98 -3.22 -16.92
N PRO A 234 16.99 -3.95 -17.47
CA PRO A 234 15.59 -3.65 -17.21
C PRO A 234 15.24 -3.91 -15.74
N ILE A 235 14.32 -3.08 -15.24
CA ILE A 235 13.71 -3.23 -13.92
C ILE A 235 12.50 -4.15 -14.07
N ASP A 236 12.43 -5.16 -13.21
CA ASP A 236 11.23 -5.97 -13.04
C ASP A 236 10.56 -5.60 -11.72
N LEU A 237 9.43 -4.92 -11.80
CA LEU A 237 8.66 -4.44 -10.66
C LEU A 237 8.16 -5.59 -9.78
N ARG A 238 8.02 -6.81 -10.31
CA ARG A 238 7.65 -8.00 -9.52
C ARG A 238 8.62 -8.29 -8.38
N LYS A 239 9.86 -7.80 -8.47
CA LYS A 239 10.87 -7.94 -7.40
C LYS A 239 10.54 -7.10 -6.15
N TYR A 240 9.71 -6.08 -6.30
CA TYR A 240 9.36 -5.12 -5.26
C TYR A 240 7.85 -5.14 -4.93
N ILE A 241 7.05 -5.86 -5.72
CA ILE A 241 5.63 -6.08 -5.43
C ILE A 241 5.53 -7.37 -4.63
N THR A 242 5.20 -7.26 -3.35
CA THR A 242 5.14 -8.39 -2.42
C THR A 242 3.68 -8.67 -2.03
N PRO A 243 3.38 -9.88 -1.52
CA PRO A 243 2.07 -10.16 -0.93
C PRO A 243 1.63 -9.18 0.16
N GLY A 244 2.57 -8.46 0.77
CA GLY A 244 2.25 -7.43 1.75
C GLY A 244 1.45 -6.26 1.19
N PHE A 245 1.35 -6.09 -0.13
CA PHE A 245 0.50 -5.05 -0.77
C PHE A 245 -0.99 -5.42 -0.76
N ASP A 246 -1.33 -6.71 -0.60
CA ASP A 246 -2.71 -7.19 -0.57
C ASP A 246 -3.28 -7.03 0.84
N GLU A 247 -4.12 -6.04 1.09
CA GLU A 247 -4.70 -5.77 2.42
C GLU A 247 -5.80 -6.77 2.82
N SER A 248 -6.22 -7.64 1.90
CA SER A 248 -7.03 -8.81 2.27
C SER A 248 -6.19 -9.92 2.92
N TYR A 249 -4.87 -9.91 2.67
CA TYR A 249 -3.89 -10.81 3.28
C TYR A 249 -3.10 -10.13 4.42
N ASN A 250 -2.45 -9.00 4.13
CA ASN A 250 -1.73 -8.16 5.10
C ASN A 250 -2.71 -7.14 5.70
N ASN A 251 -3.59 -7.64 6.56
CA ASN A 251 -4.77 -6.89 6.98
C ASN A 251 -4.46 -5.54 7.61
N SER A 252 -5.21 -4.52 7.22
CA SER A 252 -5.20 -3.22 7.88
C SER A 252 -5.84 -3.31 9.25
N HIS A 253 -5.47 -2.37 10.13
CA HIS A 253 -6.09 -2.23 11.45
C HIS A 253 -7.02 -1.01 11.46
N PHE A 254 -8.21 -1.14 12.04
CA PHE A 254 -9.25 -0.12 12.02
C PHE A 254 -9.58 0.41 13.41
N TRP A 255 -9.98 1.68 13.50
CA TRP A 255 -10.43 2.31 14.74
C TRP A 255 -11.89 2.79 14.69
N ALA A 256 -12.46 2.98 15.88
CA ALA A 256 -13.75 3.64 16.12
C ALA A 256 -14.90 3.12 15.23
N MET A 257 -15.61 4.03 14.56
CA MET A 257 -16.75 3.70 13.70
C MET A 257 -16.35 2.83 12.49
N ARG A 258 -15.15 3.06 11.93
CA ARG A 258 -14.66 2.29 10.79
C ARG A 258 -14.44 0.84 11.17
N LYS A 259 -13.86 0.58 12.35
CA LYS A 259 -13.74 -0.78 12.91
C LYS A 259 -15.08 -1.49 12.95
N ARG A 260 -16.13 -0.84 13.48
CA ARG A 260 -17.46 -1.45 13.58
C ARG A 260 -18.03 -1.82 12.20
N ILE A 261 -17.92 -0.93 11.22
CA ILE A 261 -18.49 -1.14 9.88
C ILE A 261 -17.71 -2.21 9.13
N VAL A 262 -16.39 -2.08 9.07
CA VAL A 262 -15.52 -2.99 8.31
C VAL A 262 -15.60 -4.40 8.87
N LEU A 263 -15.39 -4.60 10.18
CA LEU A 263 -15.35 -5.96 10.75
C LEU A 263 -16.69 -6.69 10.61
N ASN A 264 -17.82 -5.99 10.82
CA ASN A 264 -19.16 -6.56 10.62
C ASN A 264 -19.40 -6.94 9.15
N THR A 265 -18.86 -6.17 8.21
CA THR A 265 -18.96 -6.47 6.77
C THR A 265 -18.11 -7.67 6.40
N LEU A 266 -16.88 -7.73 6.90
CA LEU A 266 -15.96 -8.85 6.72
C LEU A 266 -16.57 -10.16 7.24
N GLU A 267 -17.05 -10.16 8.47
CA GLU A 267 -17.65 -11.33 9.11
C GLU A 267 -18.90 -11.84 8.36
N LYS A 268 -19.78 -10.93 7.95
CA LYS A 268 -21.04 -11.30 7.29
C LYS A 268 -20.90 -11.67 5.83
N LYS A 269 -20.05 -10.98 5.07
CA LYS A 269 -19.98 -11.12 3.60
C LYS A 269 -18.78 -11.91 3.10
N TYR A 270 -17.68 -11.94 3.86
CA TYR A 270 -16.41 -12.45 3.36
C TYR A 270 -15.93 -13.73 4.06
N CYS A 271 -16.51 -14.13 5.19
CA CYS A 271 -16.09 -15.38 5.82
C CYS A 271 -16.36 -16.64 5.00
N ASP A 272 -17.45 -16.68 4.24
CA ASP A 272 -17.72 -17.84 3.37
C ASP A 272 -16.78 -17.82 2.15
N LYS A 273 -16.50 -16.61 1.65
CA LYS A 273 -15.55 -16.40 0.54
C LYS A 273 -14.10 -16.71 0.92
N PHE A 274 -13.74 -16.54 2.19
CA PHE A 274 -12.39 -16.87 2.68
C PHE A 274 -12.05 -18.32 2.36
N TYR A 275 -13.01 -19.24 2.47
CA TYR A 275 -12.80 -20.68 2.23
C TYR A 275 -12.91 -21.09 0.75
N LEU A 276 -13.06 -20.15 -0.18
CA LEU A 276 -13.04 -20.49 -1.60
C LEU A 276 -11.66 -21.05 -2.01
N PRO A 277 -11.60 -22.12 -2.82
CA PRO A 277 -10.34 -22.76 -3.21
C PRO A 277 -9.31 -21.79 -3.81
N GLU A 278 -9.75 -20.87 -4.66
CA GLU A 278 -8.91 -19.87 -5.30
C GLU A 278 -8.33 -18.84 -4.32
N VAL A 279 -9.07 -18.49 -3.26
CA VAL A 279 -8.60 -17.59 -2.20
C VAL A 279 -7.58 -18.30 -1.32
N GLN A 280 -7.86 -19.54 -0.91
CA GLN A 280 -6.92 -20.34 -0.13
C GLN A 280 -5.62 -20.58 -0.90
N LYS A 281 -5.70 -20.98 -2.17
CA LYS A 281 -4.53 -21.15 -3.04
C LYS A 281 -3.70 -19.86 -3.17
N ARG A 282 -4.36 -18.70 -3.31
CA ARG A 282 -3.67 -17.40 -3.33
C ARG A 282 -2.88 -17.19 -2.03
N PHE A 283 -3.49 -17.45 -0.88
CA PHE A 283 -2.86 -17.24 0.42
C PHE A 283 -1.74 -18.24 0.69
N GLU A 284 -1.89 -19.50 0.25
CA GLU A 284 -0.81 -20.50 0.29
C GLU A 284 0.39 -20.08 -0.56
N THR A 285 0.16 -19.46 -1.72
CA THR A 285 1.24 -18.88 -2.53
C THR A 285 1.90 -17.72 -1.79
N TYR A 286 1.12 -16.83 -1.18
CA TYR A 286 1.64 -15.68 -0.43
C TYR A 286 2.45 -16.08 0.80
N GLN A 287 2.08 -17.16 1.49
CA GLN A 287 2.79 -17.67 2.66
C GLN A 287 4.23 -18.13 2.36
N LYS A 288 4.56 -18.41 1.09
CA LYS A 288 5.92 -18.79 0.68
C LYS A 288 6.88 -17.59 0.62
N TYR A 289 6.37 -16.36 0.70
CA TYR A 289 7.20 -15.17 0.65
C TYR A 289 7.79 -14.86 2.02
N GLU A 290 9.10 -14.65 2.04
CA GLU A 290 9.81 -14.17 3.22
C GLU A 290 9.32 -12.77 3.61
N PRO A 291 8.95 -12.54 4.88
CA PRO A 291 8.55 -11.23 5.34
C PRO A 291 9.66 -10.19 5.13
N SER A 292 9.27 -9.03 4.61
CA SER A 292 10.19 -7.91 4.41
C SER A 292 10.75 -7.41 5.74
N PHE A 293 11.86 -6.66 5.67
CA PHE A 293 12.38 -5.97 6.85
C PHE A 293 11.34 -5.04 7.49
N SER A 294 10.49 -4.38 6.68
CA SER A 294 9.39 -3.54 7.18
C SER A 294 8.37 -4.37 7.95
N GLN A 295 7.95 -5.51 7.41
CA GLN A 295 6.99 -6.40 8.08
C GLN A 295 7.53 -6.94 9.40
N LYS A 296 8.79 -7.38 9.44
CA LYS A 296 9.46 -7.84 10.67
C LYS A 296 9.51 -6.73 11.72
N MET A 297 9.86 -5.51 11.32
CA MET A 297 9.90 -4.33 12.20
C MET A 297 8.52 -3.93 12.74
N ILE A 298 7.47 -4.00 11.91
CA ILE A 298 6.09 -3.72 12.34
C ILE A 298 5.65 -4.76 13.39
N GLN A 299 5.96 -6.04 13.15
CA GLN A 299 5.68 -7.10 14.12
C GLN A 299 6.39 -6.84 15.46
N GLU A 300 7.71 -6.59 15.44
CA GLU A 300 8.49 -6.25 16.64
C GLU A 300 7.90 -5.04 17.40
N TYR A 301 7.42 -4.03 16.65
CA TYR A 301 6.86 -2.82 17.22
C TYR A 301 5.57 -3.09 18.01
N PHE A 302 4.64 -3.87 17.44
CA PHE A 302 3.37 -4.20 18.11
C PHE A 302 3.53 -5.25 19.20
N GLU A 303 4.45 -6.19 19.07
CA GLU A 303 4.81 -7.14 20.13
C GLU A 303 5.30 -6.42 21.39
N LYS A 304 6.17 -5.41 21.23
CA LYS A 304 6.65 -4.57 22.34
C LYS A 304 5.53 -3.76 23.02
N LYS A 305 4.48 -3.40 22.28
CA LYS A 305 3.29 -2.73 22.84
C LYS A 305 2.35 -3.69 23.58
N GLY A 306 2.57 -5.01 23.50
CA GLY A 306 1.74 -6.04 24.12
C GLY A 306 0.34 -6.22 23.51
N LYS A 307 0.07 -5.55 22.37
CA LYS A 307 -1.18 -5.68 21.61
C LYS A 307 -0.87 -5.53 20.12
N ASN A 308 -1.23 -6.55 19.34
CA ASN A 308 -1.22 -6.48 17.89
C ASN A 308 -2.67 -6.51 17.35
N PRO A 309 -3.29 -5.34 17.15
CA PRO A 309 -4.67 -5.27 16.67
C PRO A 309 -4.90 -5.91 15.31
N GLN A 310 -3.85 -6.04 14.48
CA GLN A 310 -3.93 -6.68 13.17
C GLN A 310 -4.41 -8.14 13.29
N GLN A 311 -3.84 -8.90 14.23
CA GLN A 311 -4.19 -10.31 14.42
C GLN A 311 -5.64 -10.47 14.89
N GLU A 312 -6.09 -9.60 15.80
CA GLU A 312 -7.46 -9.64 16.33
C GLU A 312 -8.53 -9.28 15.29
N GLN A 313 -8.17 -8.44 14.32
CA GLN A 313 -9.05 -7.91 13.28
C GLN A 313 -8.92 -8.62 11.93
N SER A 314 -7.97 -9.55 11.82
CA SER A 314 -7.76 -10.35 10.62
C SER A 314 -9.01 -11.14 10.23
N ILE A 315 -9.19 -11.36 8.93
CA ILE A 315 -10.32 -12.13 8.42
C ILE A 315 -10.29 -13.57 8.98
N GLN A 316 -9.10 -14.16 9.14
CA GLN A 316 -8.90 -15.47 9.75
C GLN A 316 -9.47 -15.51 11.17
N SER A 317 -9.14 -14.52 12.01
CA SER A 317 -9.64 -14.41 13.38
C SER A 317 -11.14 -14.19 13.44
N LEU A 318 -11.70 -13.36 12.54
CA LEU A 318 -13.14 -13.13 12.47
C LEU A 318 -13.90 -14.42 12.09
N CYS A 319 -13.41 -15.14 11.08
CA CYS A 319 -14.11 -16.32 10.58
C CYS A 319 -13.96 -17.55 11.48
N ALA A 320 -12.83 -17.66 12.20
CA ALA A 320 -12.68 -18.66 13.26
C ALA A 320 -13.71 -18.45 14.38
N LYS A 321 -13.93 -17.19 14.81
CA LYS A 321 -14.96 -16.86 15.82
C LYS A 321 -16.36 -17.21 15.33
N LYS A 322 -16.72 -16.84 14.09
CA LYS A 322 -18.02 -17.19 13.49
C LYS A 322 -18.26 -18.71 13.41
N LYS A 323 -17.26 -19.49 12.99
CA LYS A 323 -17.36 -20.96 13.00
C LYS A 323 -17.60 -21.52 14.40
N SER A 324 -16.97 -20.94 15.42
CA SER A 324 -17.17 -21.37 16.81
C SER A 324 -18.58 -21.05 17.32
N SER A 325 -19.15 -19.89 16.99
CA SER A 325 -20.52 -19.52 17.38
C SER A 325 -21.57 -20.37 16.66
N ASP A 326 -21.42 -20.59 15.34
CA ASP A 326 -22.36 -21.41 14.56
C ASP A 326 -22.34 -22.89 15.01
N GLY A 327 -21.20 -23.37 15.50
CA GLY A 327 -21.06 -24.70 16.08
C GLY A 327 -21.67 -24.85 17.48
N ILE A 328 -21.74 -23.78 18.26
CA ILE A 328 -22.41 -23.75 19.58
C ILE A 328 -23.92 -23.72 19.41
N ASP A 329 -24.46 -22.91 18.49
CA ASP A 329 -25.89 -22.83 18.21
C ASP A 329 -26.45 -24.17 17.67
N LYS A 330 -25.69 -24.89 16.83
CA LYS A 330 -26.06 -26.24 16.38
C LYS A 330 -26.07 -27.28 17.51
N LYS A 331 -25.19 -27.16 18.51
CA LYS A 331 -25.18 -28.06 19.68
C LYS A 331 -26.32 -27.78 20.67
N MET A 332 -26.80 -26.53 20.75
CA MET A 332 -27.98 -26.20 21.56
C MET A 332 -29.29 -26.65 20.89
N HIS A 333 -29.37 -26.69 19.56
CA HIS A 333 -30.57 -27.16 18.88
C HIS A 333 -30.75 -28.69 18.85
N CYS A 334 -29.67 -29.47 18.96
CA CYS A 334 -29.77 -30.93 19.02
C CYS A 334 -30.07 -31.49 20.43
N THR A 335 -30.06 -30.69 21.49
CA THR A 335 -30.33 -31.16 22.86
C THR A 335 -31.75 -30.89 23.36
N SER A 336 -32.63 -30.30 22.54
CA SER A 336 -34.01 -29.97 22.95
C SER A 336 -35.10 -30.90 22.39
N GLN A 337 -34.76 -32.05 21.78
CA GLN A 337 -35.76 -32.98 21.21
C GLN A 337 -35.93 -34.33 21.92
N ASP A 338 -35.12 -34.69 22.92
CA ASP A 338 -35.16 -36.05 23.50
C ASP A 338 -35.81 -36.19 24.90
N ASN A 339 -36.49 -35.18 25.43
CA ASN A 339 -37.17 -35.29 26.74
C ASN A 339 -38.70 -35.06 26.69
N LYS A 340 -39.38 -35.81 25.82
CA LYS A 340 -40.82 -36.07 25.94
C LYS A 340 -41.11 -37.52 25.55
N HIS A 341 -40.81 -38.47 26.43
CA HIS A 341 -41.59 -39.70 26.67
C HIS A 341 -40.89 -40.54 27.74
N SER A 342 -41.39 -40.45 28.97
CA SER A 342 -41.52 -41.55 29.93
C SER A 342 -42.43 -41.07 31.06
#